data_AF-A0A7C8URD6-F1
#
_entry.id   AF-A0A7C8URD6-F1
#
_cell.length_a   1.000
_cell.length_b   1.000
_cell.length_c   1.000
_cell.angle_alpha   90.00
_cell.angle_beta   90.00
_cell.angle_gamma   90.00
#
_symmetry.space_group_name_H-M   'P 1'
#
loop_
_entity.id
_entity.type
_entity.pdbx_description
1 polymer ?
#
loop_
_entity_poly.entity_id
_entity_poly.type
_entity_poly.pdbx_seq_one_letter_code
_entity_poly.pdbx_strand_id
1 'polypeptide(L)'
;MIACGDLILSHSLTGGYILVITQEEGIQLGYKMLEETPKAEKRRIRNALIEAVKVLRERDSMHGDPQPSNVLWDSETGKLKLLDFEIMWENYDEDPADKVEVLGILGNIDDGDSDDNAMDVGE
;
A
#
# COMPACT_ATOMS: atom_id res chain seq x y z
N MET A 1 6.53 -11.67 0.35
CA MET A 1 7.58 -12.11 -0.57
C MET A 1 8.52 -10.92 -0.76
N ILE A 2 9.78 -11.01 -0.34
CA ILE A 2 10.73 -9.92 -0.55
C ILE A 2 11.23 -10.07 -1.99
N ALA A 3 10.98 -9.08 -2.85
CA ALA A 3 11.49 -9.08 -4.21
C ALA A 3 13.00 -8.78 -4.17
N CYS A 4 13.79 -9.56 -4.90
CA CYS A 4 15.19 -9.26 -5.16
C CYS A 4 15.28 -8.40 -6.43
N GLY A 5 16.02 -7.29 -6.37
CA GLY A 5 16.30 -6.42 -7.51
C GLY A 5 17.82 -6.20 -7.62
N ASP A 6 18.28 -5.94 -8.84
CA ASP A 6 19.68 -5.60 -9.10
C ASP A 6 19.85 -4.07 -9.02
N LEU A 7 20.80 -3.61 -8.20
CA LEU A 7 21.19 -2.21 -8.19
C LEU A 7 22.24 -1.98 -9.28
N ILE A 8 21.88 -1.27 -10.35
CA ILE A 8 22.82 -0.93 -11.43
C ILE A 8 23.41 0.46 -11.18
N LEU A 9 24.71 0.49 -10.91
CA LEU A 9 25.49 1.72 -10.78
C LEU A 9 26.02 2.13 -12.16
N SER A 10 25.52 3.24 -12.71
CA SER A 10 26.03 3.80 -13.96
C SER A 10 27.03 4.91 -13.68
N HIS A 11 28.29 4.71 -14.07
CA HIS A 11 29.33 5.75 -14.01
C HIS A 11 29.05 6.94 -14.95
N SER A 12 28.09 6.81 -15.87
CA SER A 12 27.74 7.81 -16.87
C SER A 12 26.76 8.86 -16.33
N LEU A 13 26.11 8.58 -15.21
CA LEU A 13 25.38 9.56 -14.43
C LEU A 13 26.38 10.21 -13.47
N THR A 14 26.67 11.49 -13.67
CA THR A 14 27.63 12.25 -12.84
C THR A 14 27.18 12.44 -11.37
N GLY A 15 26.05 11.84 -11.01
CA GLY A 15 25.49 11.67 -9.67
C GLY A 15 24.12 10.99 -9.77
N GLY A 16 23.85 9.99 -8.93
CA GLY A 16 22.55 9.30 -8.87
C GLY A 16 22.63 7.78 -8.98
N TYR A 17 21.60 7.11 -8.45
CA TYR A 17 21.43 5.66 -8.50
C TYR A 17 20.22 5.35 -9.39
N ILE A 18 20.33 4.33 -10.26
CA ILE A 18 19.17 3.78 -10.97
C ILE A 18 18.81 2.47 -10.28
N LEU A 19 17.60 2.39 -9.76
CA LEU A 19 17.04 1.14 -9.27
C LEU A 19 16.36 0.41 -10.44
N VAL A 20 16.82 -0.81 -10.75
CA VAL A 20 16.16 -1.68 -11.73
C VAL A 20 15.52 -2.83 -10.96
N ILE A 21 14.20 -2.84 -10.91
CA ILE A 21 13.41 -3.89 -10.24
C ILE A 21 12.72 -4.78 -11.26
N THR A 22 12.31 -5.96 -10.81
CA THR A 22 11.47 -6.87 -11.59
C THR A 22 10.21 -6.13 -12.05
N GLN A 23 9.91 -6.22 -13.34
CA GLN A 23 8.67 -5.70 -13.88
C GLN A 23 7.50 -6.54 -13.35
N GLU A 24 6.59 -5.90 -12.65
CA GLU A 24 5.39 -6.54 -12.09
C GLU A 24 4.16 -6.23 -12.96
N GLU A 25 3.25 -7.19 -13.05
CA GLU A 25 1.95 -7.03 -13.71
C GLU A 25 0.94 -6.31 -12.80
N GLY A 26 -0.02 -5.61 -13.40
CA GLY A 26 -1.10 -4.92 -12.70
C GLY A 26 -1.36 -3.53 -13.25
N ILE A 27 -2.50 -2.97 -12.86
CA ILE A 27 -2.89 -1.60 -13.18
C ILE A 27 -2.50 -0.72 -11.99
N GLN A 28 -1.78 0.36 -12.27
CA GLN A 28 -1.49 1.38 -11.27
C GLN A 28 -2.79 2.02 -10.79
N LEU A 29 -3.03 2.03 -9.49
CA LEU A 29 -4.22 2.67 -8.94
C LEU A 29 -4.11 4.20 -9.07
N GLY A 30 -5.27 4.85 -9.11
CA GLY A 30 -5.39 6.30 -9.09
C GLY A 30 -6.67 6.69 -8.36
N TYR A 31 -6.70 7.89 -7.77
CA TYR A 31 -7.87 8.36 -7.02
C TYR A 31 -9.17 8.28 -7.83
N LYS A 32 -9.16 8.74 -9.08
CA LYS A 32 -10.33 8.67 -9.97
C LYS A 32 -10.77 7.23 -10.27
N MET A 33 -9.81 6.33 -10.49
CA MET A 33 -10.11 4.90 -10.69
C MET A 33 -10.75 4.32 -9.43
N LEU A 34 -10.20 4.64 -8.26
CA LEU A 34 -10.76 4.21 -6.99
C LEU A 34 -12.17 4.75 -6.80
N GLU A 35 -12.48 6.02 -7.08
CA GLU A 35 -13.84 6.57 -6.99
C GLU A 35 -14.85 5.72 -7.77
N GLU A 36 -14.52 5.37 -9.02
CA GLU A 36 -15.36 4.60 -9.95
C GLU A 36 -15.37 3.09 -9.67
N THR A 37 -14.45 2.59 -8.82
CA THR A 37 -14.31 1.16 -8.53
C THR A 37 -15.51 0.64 -7.71
N PRO A 38 -16.11 -0.50 -8.09
CA PRO A 38 -17.22 -1.09 -7.34
C PRO A 38 -16.86 -1.40 -5.88
N LYS A 39 -17.83 -1.27 -4.96
CA LYS A 39 -17.64 -1.50 -3.51
C LYS A 39 -17.01 -2.85 -3.19
N ALA A 40 -17.45 -3.92 -3.86
CA ALA A 40 -16.90 -5.26 -3.66
C ALA A 40 -15.41 -5.35 -4.04
N GLU A 41 -14.99 -4.64 -5.09
CA GLU A 41 -13.61 -4.62 -5.55
C GLU A 41 -12.74 -3.72 -4.66
N LYS A 42 -13.26 -2.57 -4.21
CA LYS A 42 -12.61 -1.72 -3.18
C LYS A 42 -12.27 -2.53 -1.93
N ARG A 43 -13.19 -3.36 -1.45
CA ARG A 43 -12.96 -4.24 -0.31
C ARG A 43 -11.86 -5.28 -0.57
N ARG A 44 -11.77 -5.83 -1.79
CA ARG A 44 -10.67 -6.73 -2.18
C ARG A 44 -9.32 -6.01 -2.15
N ILE A 45 -9.27 -4.80 -2.71
CA ILE A 45 -8.06 -3.96 -2.69
C ILE A 45 -7.67 -3.63 -1.24
N ARG A 46 -8.62 -3.22 -0.38
CA ARG A 46 -8.37 -2.92 1.03
C ARG A 46 -7.76 -4.11 1.77
N ASN A 47 -8.35 -5.29 1.62
CA ASN A 47 -7.83 -6.49 2.28
C ASN A 47 -6.42 -6.82 1.80
N ALA A 48 -6.15 -6.71 0.50
CA ALA A 48 -4.81 -6.91 -0.04
C ALA A 48 -3.80 -5.86 0.47
N LEU A 49 -4.22 -4.60 0.61
CA LEU A 49 -3.41 -3.53 1.20
C LEU A 49 -3.07 -3.79 2.67
N ILE A 50 -4.06 -4.19 3.48
CA ILE A 50 -3.85 -4.53 4.89
C ILE A 50 -2.79 -5.64 4.99
N GLU A 51 -2.90 -6.70 4.19
CA GLU A 51 -1.91 -7.78 4.18
C GLU A 51 -0.52 -7.32 3.73
N ALA A 52 -0.43 -6.45 2.72
CA ALA A 52 0.86 -5.90 2.28
C ALA A 52 1.50 -5.00 3.34
N VAL A 53 0.71 -4.14 4.00
CA VAL A 53 1.20 -3.24 5.05
C VAL A 53 1.64 -4.03 6.29
N LYS A 54 0.92 -5.09 6.67
CA LYS A 54 1.33 -5.97 7.79
C LYS A 54 2.77 -6.48 7.62
N VAL A 55 3.19 -6.80 6.38
CA VAL A 55 4.57 -7.22 6.10
C VAL A 55 5.60 -6.14 6.46
N LEU A 56 5.27 -4.86 6.26
CA LEU A 56 6.14 -3.75 6.68
C LEU A 56 6.16 -3.61 8.20
N ARG A 57 4.99 -3.71 8.84
CA ARG A 57 4.84 -3.57 10.29
C ARG A 57 5.53 -4.69 11.08
N GLU A 58 5.54 -5.91 10.57
CA GLU A 58 6.33 -7.03 11.12
C GLU A 58 7.85 -6.77 11.16
N ARG A 59 8.32 -5.71 10.49
CA ARG A 59 9.72 -5.27 10.43
C ARG A 59 9.91 -3.88 11.03
N ASP A 60 8.99 -3.46 11.90
CA ASP A 60 8.98 -2.15 12.55
C ASP A 60 9.13 -1.00 11.54
N SER A 61 8.47 -1.12 10.39
CA SER A 61 8.59 -0.18 9.28
C SER A 61 7.25 0.25 8.72
N MET A 62 7.21 1.46 8.18
CA MET A 62 6.09 2.04 7.44
C MET A 62 6.57 2.51 6.06
N HIS A 63 5.68 2.55 5.07
CA HIS A 63 5.98 2.98 3.71
C HIS A 63 6.45 4.44 3.61
N GLY A 64 5.85 5.33 4.41
CA GLY A 64 6.15 6.77 4.44
C GLY A 64 5.42 7.60 3.38
N ASP A 65 5.16 7.04 2.19
CA ASP A 65 4.36 7.68 1.13
C ASP A 65 3.18 6.82 0.62
N PRO A 66 2.16 6.56 1.45
CA PRO A 66 1.04 5.71 1.07
C PRO A 66 0.06 6.46 0.15
N GLN A 67 0.25 6.34 -1.17
CA GLN A 67 -0.64 6.90 -2.21
C GLN A 67 -1.05 5.86 -3.27
N PRO A 68 -2.20 5.99 -3.95
CA PRO A 68 -2.65 5.02 -4.94
C PRO A 68 -1.66 4.77 -6.07
N SER A 69 -0.92 5.79 -6.50
CA SER A 69 0.08 5.63 -7.56
C SER A 69 1.22 4.69 -7.17
N ASN A 70 1.43 4.45 -5.87
CA ASN A 70 2.44 3.53 -5.36
C ASN A 70 1.91 2.09 -5.24
N VAL A 71 0.78 1.79 -5.91
CA VAL A 71 0.11 0.49 -5.85
C VAL A 71 -0.18 -0.04 -7.24
N LEU A 72 0.24 -1.27 -7.50
CA LEU A 72 -0.23 -2.07 -8.64
C LEU A 72 -1.29 -3.06 -8.19
N TRP A 73 -2.46 -3.02 -8.83
CA TRP A 73 -3.57 -3.94 -8.59
C TRP A 73 -3.82 -4.85 -9.79
N ASP A 74 -3.92 -6.15 -9.52
CA ASP A 74 -4.36 -7.15 -10.47
C ASP A 74 -5.72 -7.72 -10.01
N SER A 75 -6.80 -7.30 -10.68
CA SER A 75 -8.17 -7.69 -10.35
C SER A 75 -8.49 -9.16 -10.63
N GLU A 76 -7.80 -9.76 -11.61
CA GLU A 76 -7.98 -11.16 -12.00
C GLU A 76 -7.44 -12.08 -10.91
N THR A 77 -6.23 -11.79 -10.41
CA THR A 77 -5.59 -12.63 -9.38
C THR A 77 -5.87 -12.15 -7.96
N GLY A 78 -6.34 -10.92 -7.78
CA GLY A 78 -6.50 -10.28 -6.47
C GLY A 78 -5.18 -9.94 -5.78
N LYS A 79 -4.07 -9.90 -6.54
CA LYS A 79 -2.73 -9.59 -6.01
C LYS A 79 -2.45 -8.10 -6.08
N LEU A 80 -1.80 -7.60 -5.05
CA LEU A 80 -1.36 -6.23 -4.92
C LEU A 80 0.16 -6.16 -4.76
N LYS A 81 0.78 -5.14 -5.37
CA LYS A 81 2.19 -4.81 -5.16
C LYS A 81 2.32 -3.36 -4.71
N LEU A 82 3.06 -3.14 -3.63
CA LEU A 82 3.46 -1.81 -3.18
C LEU A 82 4.79 -1.43 -3.84
N LEU A 83 4.91 -0.17 -4.24
CA LEU A 83 6.05 0.41 -4.94
C LEU A 83 6.53 1.65 -4.19
N ASP A 84 7.74 2.10 -4.47
CA ASP A 84 8.26 3.40 -4.04
C ASP A 84 8.46 3.56 -2.51
N PHE A 85 9.47 2.84 -2.01
CA PHE A 85 9.85 2.80 -0.61
C PHE A 85 10.89 3.88 -0.22
N GLU A 86 10.99 4.99 -0.97
CA GLU A 86 12.09 5.94 -0.82
C GLU A 86 12.12 6.69 0.52
N ILE A 87 10.96 6.88 1.16
CA ILE A 87 10.83 7.57 2.45
C ILE A 87 10.29 6.66 3.56
N MET A 88 10.63 5.36 3.52
CA MET A 88 10.32 4.45 4.63
C MET A 88 10.87 5.00 5.96
N TRP A 89 10.10 4.77 7.02
CA TRP A 89 10.42 5.23 8.37
C TRP A 89 9.99 4.19 9.40
N GLU A 90 10.58 4.29 10.60
CA GLU A 90 10.33 3.37 11.70
C GLU A 90 8.86 3.44 12.14
N ASN A 91 8.28 2.27 12.39
CA ASN A 91 6.94 2.16 12.93
C ASN A 91 6.93 2.66 14.38
N TYR A 92 6.13 3.68 14.67
CA TYR A 92 5.82 4.03 16.06
C TYR A 92 4.64 3.16 16.52
N ASP A 93 4.81 2.42 17.61
CA ASP A 93 3.93 1.35 18.13
C ASP A 93 2.44 1.71 18.33
N GLU A 94 2.03 2.95 18.06
CA GLU A 94 0.71 3.49 18.39
C GLU A 94 -0.24 3.59 17.19
N ASP A 95 0.24 3.49 15.95
CA ASP A 95 -0.57 3.74 14.74
C ASP A 95 -1.00 2.46 14.01
N PRO A 96 -2.31 2.12 13.97
CA PRO A 96 -2.82 1.00 13.20
C PRO A 96 -2.55 1.14 11.69
N ALA A 97 -2.07 0.07 11.07
CA ALA A 97 -1.79 -0.02 9.64
C ALA A 97 -2.96 0.42 8.73
N ASP A 98 -4.16 0.02 9.12
CA ASP A 98 -5.42 0.29 8.42
C ASP A 98 -5.85 1.76 8.51
N LYS A 99 -5.34 2.51 9.50
CA LYS A 99 -5.69 3.92 9.72
C LYS A 99 -4.71 4.92 9.13
N VAL A 100 -3.48 4.52 8.85
CA VAL A 100 -2.47 5.43 8.29
C VAL A 100 -2.24 5.14 6.80
N GLU A 101 -1.69 3.97 6.49
CA GLU A 101 -1.27 3.67 5.11
C GLU A 101 -2.45 3.28 4.23
N VAL A 102 -3.36 2.46 4.74
CA VAL A 102 -4.53 2.03 3.96
C VAL A 102 -5.46 3.21 3.69
N LEU A 103 -5.71 4.08 4.67
CA LEU A 103 -6.49 5.32 4.46
C LEU A 103 -5.78 6.32 3.55
N GLY A 104 -4.45 6.43 3.59
CA GLY A 104 -3.71 7.30 2.65
C GLY A 104 -3.88 6.86 1.19
N ILE A 105 -3.85 5.56 0.94
CA ILE A 105 -3.98 4.97 -0.40
C ILE A 105 -5.42 4.99 -0.89
N LEU A 106 -6.38 4.68 -0.02
CA LEU A 106 -7.77 4.50 -0.41
C LEU A 106 -8.62 5.76 -0.25
N GLY A 107 -8.20 6.69 0.63
CA GLY A 107 -9.05 7.75 1.15
C GLY A 107 -10.11 7.23 2.12
N ASN A 108 -11.06 8.10 2.49
CA ASN A 108 -12.24 7.73 3.26
C ASN A 108 -13.20 6.94 2.37
N ILE A 109 -12.99 5.63 2.25
CA ILE A 109 -13.88 4.74 1.51
C ILE A 109 -14.98 4.21 2.43
N ASP A 110 -16.24 4.43 2.06
CA ASP A 110 -17.35 3.62 2.57
C ASP A 110 -17.33 2.25 1.87
N ASP A 111 -16.54 1.34 2.44
CA ASP A 111 -16.49 -0.07 2.05
C ASP A 111 -17.50 -0.94 2.82
N GLY A 112 -18.28 -0.31 3.72
CA GLY A 112 -19.31 -0.95 4.54
C GLY A 112 -18.75 -1.77 5.71
N ASP A 113 -17.46 -1.59 6.01
CA ASP A 113 -16.74 -2.28 7.08
C ASP A 113 -16.24 -1.26 8.12
N SER A 114 -16.98 -0.15 8.29
CA SER A 114 -16.76 0.74 9.42
C SER A 114 -17.05 -0.05 10.69
N ASP A 115 -15.98 -0.39 11.41
CA ASP A 115 -16.00 -0.85 12.81
C ASP A 115 -16.56 0.27 13.73
N ASP A 116 -17.77 0.74 13.45
CA ASP A 116 -18.59 1.58 14.33
C ASP A 116 -19.31 0.75 15.39
N ASN A 117 -18.99 -0.55 15.51
CA ASN A 117 -19.28 -1.31 16.72
C ASN A 117 -18.20 -1.07 17.78
N ALA A 118 -17.91 0.20 18.07
CA ALA A 118 -17.49 0.57 19.42
C ALA A 118 -18.68 0.25 20.32
N MET A 119 -18.60 -0.89 21.01
CA MET A 119 -19.60 -1.30 21.99
C MET A 119 -19.80 -0.17 22.99
N ASP A 120 -20.96 0.48 22.93
CA ASP A 120 -21.58 1.13 24.07
C ASP A 120 -21.92 0.03 25.08
N VAL A 121 -20.92 -0.36 25.88
CA VAL A 121 -21.16 -1.09 27.12
C VAL A 121 -21.36 -0.04 28.19
N GLY A 122 -22.58 0.50 28.22
CA GLY A 122 -23.04 1.28 29.35
C GLY A 122 -23.03 0.44 30.61
N GLU A 123 -22.45 1.01 31.67
CA GLU A 123 -23.00 1.02 33.03
C GLU A 123 -22.75 2.40 33.65
#